data_AF-A0A7C6YM28-F1
#
_entry.id   AF-A0A7C6YM28-F1
#
_cell.length_a   1.000
_cell.length_b   1.000
_cell.length_c   1.000
_cell.angle_alpha   90.00
_cell.angle_beta   90.00
_cell.angle_gamma   90.00
#
_symmetry.space_group_name_H-M   'P 1'
#
loop_
_entity.id
_entity.type
_entity.pdbx_description
1 polymer ?
#
loop_
_entity_poly.entity_id
_entity_poly.type
_entity_poly.pdbx_seq_one_letter_code
_entity_poly.pdbx_strand_id
1 'polypeptide(L)'
;MHGKILYGSSLSKYLKSSGLNNSQAYENATSPLYIKKCPYDPYELHGSTSDLANIKNCIDNGFYHESNDGACFFCRLEGHGVCPHYGFETFILPAPSANITFLNNSSTLAISSIDHVIFNETSFGAYYGHLIVYFYDDTHCFHLFLDDSHRKKYGLPPHG
;
A
#
# COMPACT_ATOMS: atom_id res chain seq x y z
N MET A 1 -18.82 2.78 0.26
CA MET A 1 -17.54 2.99 -0.44
C MET A 1 -17.48 4.42 -0.98
N HIS A 2 -17.41 5.43 -0.11
CA HIS A 2 -17.18 6.81 -0.58
C HIS A 2 -15.68 7.09 -0.51
N GLY A 3 -15.09 7.68 -1.55
CA GLY A 3 -13.70 8.15 -1.55
C GLY A 3 -12.59 7.12 -1.84
N LYS A 4 -12.91 5.94 -2.39
CA LYS A 4 -11.91 4.94 -2.80
C LYS A 4 -12.13 4.51 -4.26
N ILE A 5 -11.03 4.27 -4.97
CA ILE A 5 -11.01 3.58 -6.27
C ILE A 5 -10.99 2.08 -5.97
N LEU A 6 -11.86 1.33 -6.64
CA LEU A 6 -11.92 -0.14 -6.55
C LEU A 6 -11.35 -0.75 -7.83
N TYR A 7 -10.30 -1.56 -7.70
CA TYR A 7 -9.65 -2.18 -8.85
C TYR A 7 -10.36 -3.45 -9.33
N GLY A 8 -11.22 -4.06 -8.52
CA GLY A 8 -11.79 -5.38 -8.82
C GLY A 8 -10.67 -6.39 -9.12
N SER A 9 -10.79 -7.14 -10.22
CA SER A 9 -9.74 -8.06 -10.66
C SER A 9 -8.65 -7.42 -11.53
N SER A 10 -8.74 -6.13 -11.86
CA SER A 10 -7.83 -5.51 -12.85
C SER A 10 -6.38 -5.50 -12.36
N LEU A 11 -6.15 -5.06 -11.12
CA LEU A 11 -4.82 -5.00 -10.54
C LEU A 11 -4.19 -6.39 -10.37
N SER A 12 -4.96 -7.34 -9.84
CA SER A 12 -4.51 -8.73 -9.72
C SER A 12 -4.11 -9.33 -11.08
N LYS A 13 -4.93 -9.12 -12.13
CA LYS A 13 -4.63 -9.58 -13.49
C LYS A 13 -3.39 -8.91 -14.07
N TYR A 14 -3.22 -7.60 -13.87
CA TYR A 14 -2.03 -6.86 -14.30
C TYR A 14 -0.78 -7.45 -13.65
N LEU A 15 -0.75 -7.56 -12.32
CA LEU A 15 0.38 -8.12 -11.58
C LEU A 15 0.70 -9.56 -12.02
N LYS A 16 -0.33 -10.38 -12.23
CA LYS A 16 -0.18 -11.75 -12.75
C LYS A 16 0.44 -11.77 -14.15
N SER A 17 -0.02 -10.88 -15.05
CA SER A 17 0.50 -10.79 -16.41
C SER A 17 1.95 -10.30 -16.45
N SER A 18 2.37 -9.53 -15.45
CA SER A 18 3.74 -9.09 -15.23
C SER A 18 4.64 -10.16 -14.58
N GLY A 19 4.15 -11.39 -14.41
CA GLY A 19 4.91 -12.50 -13.84
C GLY A 19 5.09 -12.46 -12.32
N LEU A 20 4.31 -11.62 -11.62
CA LEU A 20 4.42 -11.47 -10.17
C LEU A 20 3.55 -12.50 -9.44
N ASN A 21 4.17 -13.23 -8.51
CA ASN A 21 3.51 -14.22 -7.68
C ASN A 21 2.60 -13.53 -6.65
N ASN A 22 1.66 -14.29 -6.10
CA ASN A 22 0.72 -13.83 -5.07
C ASN A 22 -0.12 -12.60 -5.47
N SER A 23 -0.27 -12.35 -6.78
CA SER A 23 -1.07 -11.26 -7.34
C SER A 23 -2.54 -11.31 -6.92
N GLN A 24 -3.07 -12.48 -6.53
CA GLN A 24 -4.41 -12.63 -5.97
C GLN A 24 -4.62 -11.85 -4.66
N ALA A 25 -3.56 -11.47 -3.95
CA ALA A 25 -3.66 -10.61 -2.76
C ALA A 25 -4.26 -9.23 -3.07
N TYR A 26 -4.15 -8.78 -4.33
CA TYR A 26 -4.69 -7.51 -4.81
C TYR A 26 -6.04 -7.65 -5.52
N GLU A 27 -6.74 -8.78 -5.36
CA GLU A 27 -8.13 -8.90 -5.79
C GLU A 27 -9.02 -7.97 -4.95
N ASN A 28 -9.84 -7.17 -5.62
CA ASN A 28 -10.66 -6.12 -5.00
C ASN A 28 -9.85 -5.08 -4.20
N ALA A 29 -8.57 -4.90 -4.56
CA ALA A 29 -7.74 -3.86 -3.97
C ALA A 29 -8.36 -2.47 -4.14
N THR A 30 -7.94 -1.55 -3.28
CA THR A 30 -8.41 -0.16 -3.31
C THR A 30 -7.28 0.85 -3.15
N SER A 31 -7.46 2.04 -3.71
CA SER A 31 -6.61 3.20 -3.49
C SER A 31 -7.48 4.42 -3.16
N PRO A 32 -6.94 5.47 -2.53
CA PRO A 32 -7.69 6.69 -2.27
C PRO A 32 -8.11 7.38 -3.58
N LEU A 33 -9.38 7.78 -3.68
CA LEU A 33 -9.86 8.62 -4.78
C LEU A 33 -9.43 10.07 -4.62
N TYR A 34 -9.42 10.55 -3.37
CA TYR A 34 -9.00 11.89 -3.00
C TYR A 34 -7.75 11.77 -2.13
N ILE A 35 -6.69 12.47 -2.52
CA ILE A 35 -5.44 12.49 -1.76
C ILE A 35 -5.23 13.85 -1.09
N LYS A 36 -4.68 13.85 0.12
CA LYS A 36 -4.35 15.06 0.88
C LYS A 36 -3.00 14.90 1.56
N LYS A 37 -2.31 16.00 1.86
CA LYS A 37 -0.98 15.94 2.47
C LYS A 37 -1.06 15.26 3.84
N CYS A 38 -0.16 14.32 4.10
CA CYS A 38 -0.08 13.65 5.39
C CYS A 38 0.31 14.64 6.52
N PRO A 39 -0.40 14.65 7.66
CA PRO A 39 -0.02 15.46 8.82
C PRO A 39 1.02 14.77 9.72
N TYR A 40 1.33 13.49 9.47
CA TYR A 40 2.31 12.72 10.24
C TYR A 40 3.70 12.88 9.61
N ASP A 41 4.39 13.94 10.01
CA ASP A 41 5.74 14.29 9.58
C ASP A 41 6.60 14.55 10.86
N PRO A 42 7.72 13.84 11.07
CA PRO A 42 8.41 12.94 10.14
C PRO A 42 7.69 11.58 9.95
N TYR A 43 8.06 10.85 8.89
CA TYR A 43 7.40 9.60 8.48
C TYR A 43 7.33 8.55 9.61
N GLU A 44 8.29 8.55 10.53
CA GLU A 44 8.36 7.59 11.64
C GLU A 44 7.19 7.73 12.63
N LEU A 45 6.48 8.86 12.61
CA LEU A 45 5.29 9.05 13.44
C LEU A 45 4.18 8.04 13.13
N HIS A 46 4.16 7.40 11.95
CA HIS A 46 3.14 6.41 11.58
C HIS A 46 3.19 5.14 12.45
N GLY A 47 4.38 4.72 12.87
CA GLY A 47 4.60 3.58 13.75
C GLY A 47 4.83 3.95 15.22
N SER A 48 4.70 5.23 15.59
CA SER A 48 4.97 5.70 16.97
C SER A 48 3.91 5.29 18.00
N THR A 49 2.74 4.82 17.55
CA THR A 49 1.62 4.39 18.38
C THR A 49 1.55 2.88 18.48
N SER A 50 1.36 2.33 19.69
CA SER A 50 1.31 0.87 19.92
C SER A 50 0.15 0.15 19.22
N ASP A 51 -0.89 0.88 18.83
CA ASP A 51 -2.08 0.39 18.15
C ASP A 51 -2.10 0.71 16.65
N LEU A 52 -1.00 1.23 16.09
CA LEU A 52 -0.91 1.62 14.68
C LEU A 52 -2.00 2.65 14.27
N ALA A 53 -2.50 3.46 15.20
CA ALA A 53 -3.54 4.47 14.94
C ALA A 53 -3.15 5.48 13.85
N ASN A 54 -1.89 5.92 13.84
CA ASN A 54 -1.44 6.93 12.88
C ASN A 54 -1.38 6.36 11.44
N ILE A 55 -0.85 5.15 11.25
CA ILE A 55 -0.86 4.50 9.93
C ILE A 55 -2.30 4.20 9.48
N LYS A 56 -3.18 3.73 10.37
CA LYS A 56 -4.60 3.54 10.07
C LYS A 56 -5.25 4.84 9.62
N ASN A 57 -5.05 5.91 10.38
CA ASN A 57 -5.61 7.22 10.06
C ASN A 57 -5.08 7.72 8.72
N CYS A 58 -3.78 7.53 8.44
CA CYS A 58 -3.15 7.85 7.17
C CYS A 58 -3.84 7.18 5.99
N ILE A 59 -4.01 5.87 6.10
CA ILE A 59 -4.62 5.03 5.07
C ILE A 59 -6.10 5.40 4.85
N ASP A 60 -6.88 5.51 5.93
CA ASP A 60 -8.33 5.77 5.85
C ASP A 60 -8.64 7.15 5.26
N ASN A 61 -7.73 8.10 5.44
CA ASN A 61 -7.87 9.47 4.96
C ASN A 61 -7.26 9.70 3.58
N GLY A 62 -6.64 8.70 2.97
CA GLY A 62 -5.96 8.87 1.68
C GLY A 62 -4.82 9.89 1.76
N PHE A 63 -4.08 9.92 2.86
CA PHE A 63 -2.93 10.81 2.94
C PHE A 63 -1.83 10.36 1.98
N TYR A 64 -1.22 11.31 1.29
CA TYR A 64 -0.02 11.10 0.49
C TYR A 64 1.22 11.60 1.22
N HIS A 65 2.37 11.06 0.84
CA HIS A 65 3.67 11.54 1.28
C HIS A 65 4.49 12.01 0.10
N GLU A 66 5.28 13.06 0.32
CA GLU A 66 6.12 13.58 -0.75
C GLU A 66 7.37 12.70 -0.89
N SER A 67 7.63 12.20 -2.09
CA SER A 67 8.64 11.18 -2.35
C SER A 67 9.27 11.38 -3.72
N ASN A 68 10.59 11.10 -3.83
CA ASN A 68 11.28 11.07 -5.13
C ASN A 68 10.82 9.88 -5.98
N ASP A 69 10.30 8.83 -5.35
CA ASP A 69 9.83 7.63 -6.04
C ASP A 69 8.36 7.76 -6.49
N GLY A 70 7.63 8.76 -5.99
CA GLY A 70 6.23 8.98 -6.30
C GLY A 70 6.00 9.73 -7.62
N ALA A 71 4.87 9.47 -8.27
CA ALA A 71 4.45 10.27 -9.43
C ALA A 71 3.86 11.63 -9.03
N CYS A 72 4.22 12.67 -9.78
CA CYS A 72 3.56 13.98 -9.72
C CYS A 72 2.13 13.91 -10.30
N PHE A 73 1.33 14.96 -10.12
CA PHE A 73 -0.07 14.99 -10.56
C PHE A 73 -0.22 14.70 -12.07
N PHE A 74 0.63 15.28 -12.92
CA PHE A 74 0.55 15.09 -14.38
C PHE A 74 0.89 13.65 -14.78
N CYS A 75 1.98 13.09 -14.25
CA CYS A 75 2.36 11.70 -14.52
C CYS A 75 1.26 10.72 -14.06
N ARG A 76 0.59 10.99 -12.93
CA ARG A 76 -0.56 10.18 -12.50
C ARG A 76 -1.74 10.24 -13.47
N LEU A 77 -2.01 11.40 -14.10
CA LEU A 77 -3.05 11.51 -15.13
C LEU A 77 -2.73 10.70 -16.39
N GLU A 78 -1.45 10.49 -16.67
CA GLU A 78 -0.96 9.64 -17.75
C GLU A 78 -0.90 8.15 -17.37
N GLY A 79 -1.22 7.81 -16.12
CA GLY A 79 -1.22 6.44 -15.60
C GLY A 79 0.12 5.99 -15.02
N HIS A 80 1.07 6.91 -14.81
CA HIS A 80 2.37 6.60 -14.23
C HIS A 80 2.32 6.57 -12.69
N GLY A 81 3.05 5.61 -12.10
CA GLY A 81 3.27 5.46 -10.67
C GLY A 81 4.55 6.13 -10.17
N VAL A 82 5.48 6.47 -11.08
CA VAL A 82 6.76 7.14 -10.78
C VAL A 82 6.94 8.43 -11.58
N CYS A 83 7.86 9.29 -11.18
CA CYS A 83 8.19 10.52 -11.91
C CYS A 83 9.66 10.94 -11.65
N PRO A 84 10.37 11.56 -12.60
CA PRO A 84 11.66 12.20 -12.31
C PRO A 84 11.55 13.43 -11.39
N HIS A 85 10.34 13.94 -11.18
CA HIS A 85 10.05 15.04 -10.28
C HIS A 85 9.55 14.51 -8.94
N TYR A 86 9.76 15.28 -7.89
CA TYR A 86 9.20 15.00 -6.57
C TYR A 86 7.68 14.88 -6.66
N GLY A 87 7.16 13.75 -6.21
CA GLY A 87 5.77 13.38 -6.41
C GLY A 87 5.11 12.90 -5.13
N PHE A 88 3.97 12.25 -5.33
CA PHE A 88 3.13 11.76 -4.26
C PHE A 88 3.30 10.25 -4.16
N GLU A 89 3.40 9.73 -2.95
CA GLU A 89 3.39 8.31 -2.62
C GLU A 89 2.09 8.02 -1.86
N THR A 90 1.38 6.97 -2.25
CA THR A 90 0.15 6.53 -1.58
C THR A 90 0.11 5.02 -1.45
N PHE A 91 -0.78 4.52 -0.60
CA PHE A 91 -1.01 3.09 -0.46
C PHE A 91 -2.10 2.59 -1.41
N ILE A 92 -1.84 1.43 -2.02
CA ILE A 92 -2.85 0.58 -2.65
C ILE A 92 -3.03 -0.64 -1.76
N LEU A 93 -4.22 -0.79 -1.21
CA LEU A 93 -4.50 -1.75 -0.16
C LEU A 93 -5.17 -3.00 -0.73
N PRO A 94 -4.76 -4.20 -0.27
CA PRO A 94 -5.58 -5.40 -0.36
C PRO A 94 -7.00 -5.20 0.18
N ALA A 95 -7.94 -6.02 -0.29
CA ALA A 95 -9.26 -6.07 0.33
C ALA A 95 -9.16 -6.61 1.77
N PRO A 96 -9.98 -6.11 2.73
CA PRO A 96 -10.00 -6.65 4.09
C PRO A 96 -10.38 -8.13 4.10
N SER A 97 -9.73 -8.92 4.97
CA SER A 97 -9.96 -10.35 5.08
C SER A 97 -10.95 -10.66 6.20
N ALA A 98 -12.03 -11.38 5.89
CA ALA A 98 -13.07 -11.76 6.87
C ALA A 98 -12.61 -12.79 7.93
N ASN A 99 -11.42 -13.37 7.78
CA ASN A 99 -10.94 -14.42 8.67
C ASN A 99 -9.41 -14.39 8.83
N ILE A 100 -8.93 -14.31 10.07
CA ILE A 100 -7.50 -14.34 10.40
C ILE A 100 -6.86 -15.68 10.00
N THR A 101 -7.60 -16.79 9.99
CA THR A 101 -7.06 -18.07 9.48
C THR A 101 -6.82 -18.08 7.96
N PHE A 102 -7.47 -17.20 7.19
CA PHE A 102 -7.12 -17.00 5.79
C PHE A 102 -5.77 -16.29 5.64
N LEU A 103 -5.35 -15.46 6.59
CA LEU A 103 -3.99 -14.87 6.60
C LEU A 103 -2.90 -15.92 6.82
N ASN A 104 -3.22 -17.01 7.52
CA ASN A 104 -2.30 -18.13 7.71
C ASN A 104 -2.16 -19.01 6.45
N ASN A 105 -3.14 -18.97 5.53
CA ASN A 105 -3.14 -19.74 4.27
C ASN A 105 -2.89 -18.88 3.02
N SER A 106 -3.15 -17.58 3.07
CA SER A 106 -2.69 -16.61 2.07
C SER A 106 -1.22 -16.35 2.29
N SER A 107 -0.43 -16.27 1.22
CA SER A 107 0.99 -15.96 1.36
C SER A 107 1.16 -14.67 2.18
N THR A 108 1.97 -14.73 3.23
CA THR A 108 2.39 -13.58 4.03
C THR A 108 3.26 -12.60 3.24
N LEU A 109 3.48 -12.89 1.96
CA LEU A 109 4.32 -12.17 1.01
C LEU A 109 3.50 -11.83 -0.24
N ALA A 110 3.42 -10.55 -0.57
CA ALA A 110 2.89 -10.04 -1.84
C ALA A 110 3.66 -8.78 -2.23
N ILE A 111 3.37 -8.17 -3.38
CA ILE A 111 4.01 -6.90 -3.77
C ILE A 111 3.77 -5.84 -2.68
N SER A 112 4.78 -5.02 -2.39
CA SER A 112 4.68 -3.93 -1.42
C SER A 112 3.52 -3.00 -1.79
N SER A 113 2.68 -2.63 -0.82
CA SER A 113 1.44 -1.87 -0.99
C SER A 113 1.65 -0.39 -1.33
N ILE A 114 2.86 0.00 -1.68
CA ILE A 114 3.21 1.34 -2.11
C ILE A 114 2.95 1.44 -3.62
N ASP A 115 2.24 2.48 -4.04
CA ASP A 115 1.80 2.64 -5.42
C ASP A 115 2.92 2.63 -6.46
N HIS A 116 4.03 3.33 -6.19
CA HIS A 116 5.18 3.36 -7.09
C HIS A 116 5.84 1.97 -7.25
N VAL A 117 5.74 1.12 -6.22
CA VAL A 117 6.24 -0.27 -6.28
C VAL A 117 5.30 -1.15 -7.09
N ILE A 118 3.99 -1.00 -6.91
CA ILE A 118 2.97 -1.79 -7.60
C ILE A 118 2.99 -1.56 -9.11
N PHE A 119 3.13 -0.31 -9.54
CA PHE A 119 3.11 0.01 -10.96
C PHE A 119 4.44 -0.24 -11.68
N ASN A 120 5.50 -0.63 -10.94
CA ASN A 120 6.68 -1.27 -11.51
C ASN A 120 7.38 -0.45 -12.61
N GLU A 121 7.36 0.87 -12.51
CA GLU A 121 7.93 1.76 -13.54
C GLU A 121 9.38 2.15 -13.24
N THR A 122 9.99 1.62 -12.16
CA THR A 122 11.40 1.85 -11.83
C THR A 122 12.31 0.75 -12.36
N SER A 123 13.59 1.06 -12.54
CA SER A 123 14.64 0.11 -12.93
C SER A 123 14.83 -1.06 -11.95
N PHE A 124 14.27 -0.96 -10.74
CA PHE A 124 14.44 -1.94 -9.66
C PHE A 124 13.36 -3.01 -9.63
N GLY A 125 12.31 -2.86 -10.44
CA GLY A 125 11.21 -3.80 -10.47
C GLY A 125 10.22 -3.64 -9.30
N ALA A 126 9.08 -4.34 -9.38
CA ALA A 126 8.17 -4.53 -8.26
C ALA A 126 8.81 -5.52 -7.27
N TYR A 127 8.84 -5.14 -5.99
CA TYR A 127 9.41 -5.98 -4.94
C TYR A 127 8.36 -6.33 -3.89
N TYR A 128 8.63 -7.44 -3.20
CA TYR A 128 7.70 -8.02 -2.25
C TYR A 128 7.83 -7.35 -0.88
N GLY A 129 6.69 -7.18 -0.24
CA GLY A 129 6.55 -6.82 1.15
C GLY A 129 5.91 -7.94 1.95
N HIS A 130 6.16 -7.90 3.25
CA HIS A 130 5.54 -8.81 4.20
C HIS A 130 4.28 -8.20 4.78
N LEU A 131 3.31 -9.05 5.10
CA LEU A 131 2.04 -8.65 5.67
C LEU A 131 2.19 -7.90 7.00
N ILE A 132 1.40 -6.83 7.15
CA ILE A 132 1.18 -6.08 8.39
C ILE A 132 -0.31 -5.96 8.58
N VAL A 133 -0.80 -6.43 9.72
CA VAL A 133 -2.16 -6.12 10.17
C VAL A 133 -2.09 -4.79 10.91
N TYR A 134 -2.81 -3.78 10.41
CA TYR A 134 -2.84 -2.44 11.03
C TYR A 134 -4.14 -2.15 11.77
N PHE A 135 -5.20 -2.92 11.50
CA PHE A 135 -6.47 -2.76 12.19
C PHE A 135 -7.32 -4.03 12.10
N TYR A 136 -8.13 -4.26 13.13
CA TYR A 136 -9.14 -5.31 13.17
C TYR A 136 -10.46 -4.68 13.63
N ASP A 137 -11.53 -4.92 12.88
CA ASP A 137 -12.90 -4.75 13.37
C ASP A 137 -13.51 -6.12 13.71
N ASP A 138 -14.71 -6.14 14.29
CA ASP A 138 -15.40 -7.35 14.74
C ASP A 138 -15.52 -8.46 13.67
N THR A 139 -15.35 -8.12 12.39
CA THR A 139 -15.61 -8.99 11.24
C THR A 139 -14.47 -9.05 10.22
N HIS A 140 -13.57 -8.07 10.19
CA HIS A 140 -12.55 -7.93 9.15
C HIS A 140 -11.18 -7.56 9.70
N CYS A 141 -10.16 -8.15 9.09
CA CYS A 141 -8.76 -7.84 9.29
C CYS A 141 -8.24 -6.96 8.15
N PHE A 142 -7.75 -5.78 8.50
CA PHE A 142 -7.19 -4.81 7.58
C PHE A 142 -5.68 -4.91 7.60
N HIS A 143 -5.12 -5.07 6.40
CA HIS A 143 -3.72 -5.39 6.23
C HIS A 143 -3.15 -4.73 4.97
N LEU A 144 -1.83 -4.70 4.91
CA LEU A 144 -1.03 -4.22 3.80
C LEU A 144 0.29 -5.00 3.77
N PHE A 145 1.03 -4.93 2.67
CA PHE A 145 2.33 -5.56 2.53
C PHE A 145 3.41 -4.48 2.49
N LEU A 146 4.45 -4.57 3.31
CA LEU A 146 5.63 -3.68 3.22
C LEU A 146 6.92 -4.46 3.39
N ASP A 147 7.91 -4.10 2.59
CA ASP A 147 9.31 -4.47 2.77
C ASP A 147 9.94 -3.70 3.95
N ASP A 148 11.12 -4.11 4.37
CA ASP A 148 11.80 -3.54 5.54
C ASP A 148 12.23 -2.08 5.35
N SER A 149 12.50 -1.64 4.11
CA SER A 149 12.87 -0.25 3.84
C SER A 149 11.68 0.67 4.11
N HIS A 150 10.52 0.33 3.56
CA HIS A 150 9.29 1.09 3.83
C HIS A 150 8.83 0.95 5.28
N ARG A 151 8.94 -0.24 5.90
CA ARG A 151 8.65 -0.40 7.34
C ARG A 151 9.46 0.58 8.17
N LYS A 152 10.78 0.62 7.95
CA LYS A 152 11.68 1.53 8.63
C LYS A 152 11.32 2.99 8.37
N LYS A 153 11.05 3.37 7.11
CA LYS A 153 10.64 4.72 6.71
C LYS A 153 9.41 5.17 7.51
N TYR A 154 8.39 4.33 7.64
CA TYR A 154 7.16 4.61 8.38
C TYR A 154 7.25 4.36 9.90
N GLY A 155 8.43 4.06 10.45
CA GLY A 155 8.61 3.79 11.88
C GLY A 155 7.97 2.47 12.36
N LEU A 156 7.66 1.56 11.44
CA LEU A 156 7.08 0.25 11.71
C LEU A 156 8.18 -0.78 12.03
N PRO A 157 7.88 -1.80 12.85
CA PRO A 157 8.85 -2.86 13.13
C PRO A 157 9.24 -3.63 11.85
N PRO A 158 10.52 -4.04 11.72
CA PRO A 158 10.97 -4.87 10.61
C PRO A 158 10.23 -6.20 10.63
N HIS A 159 10.23 -6.90 9.50
CA HIS A 159 9.82 -8.29 9.51
C HIS A 159 10.79 -9.14 10.37
N GLY A 160 10.24 -10.08 11.15
CA GLY A 160 11.00 -10.97 12.03
C GLY A 160 11.66 -12.14 11.31
#